data_AF-Q8CV46-F1
#
_entry.id   AF-Q8CV46-F1
#
_cell.length_a   1.000
_cell.length_b   1.000
_cell.length_c   1.000
_cell.angle_alpha   90.00
_cell.angle_beta   90.00
_cell.angle_gamma   90.00
#
_symmetry.space_group_name_H-M   'P 1'
#
loop_
_entity.id
_entity.type
_entity.pdbx_description
1 polymer ?
#
loop_
_entity_poly.entity_id
_entity_poly.type
_entity_poly.pdbx_seq_one_letter_code
_entity_poly.pdbx_strand_id
1 'polypeptide(L)'
;MGLSPLYYVSSLRLQKAKDLLLSTNLTIRDIGTEIGKQSLGTFTTRFTEKVGVTPSQFRNSMMQADNRLRSLQELTDWCELYFLSNQYASIAGTVQGAFLSKV
;
A
#
# COMPACT_ATOMS: atom_id res chain seq x y z
N MET A 1 31.18 -6.13 -0.17
CA MET A 1 30.64 -5.44 1.03
C MET A 1 29.87 -6.47 1.85
N GLY A 2 30.44 -6.94 2.97
CA GLY A 2 29.81 -7.96 3.81
C GLY A 2 28.83 -7.32 4.79
N LEU A 3 27.56 -7.73 4.76
CA LEU A 3 26.63 -7.38 5.84
C LEU A 3 27.08 -8.10 7.11
N SER A 4 27.13 -7.39 8.24
CA SER A 4 27.37 -8.03 9.53
C SER A 4 26.29 -9.12 9.75
N PRO A 5 26.65 -10.35 10.17
CA PRO A 5 25.69 -11.43 10.40
C PRO A 5 24.49 -11.01 11.27
N LEU A 6 24.74 -10.14 12.26
CA LEU A 6 23.70 -9.60 13.14
C LEU A 6 22.68 -8.72 12.40
N TYR A 7 23.14 -7.97 11.41
CA TYR A 7 22.27 -7.16 10.57
C TYR A 7 21.37 -8.05 9.71
N TYR A 8 21.93 -9.08 9.09
CA TYR A 8 21.17 -10.02 8.27
C TYR A 8 20.06 -10.71 9.07
N VAL A 9 20.39 -11.25 10.25
CA VAL A 9 19.38 -11.88 11.14
C VAL A 9 18.31 -10.88 11.57
N SER A 10 18.70 -9.63 11.87
CA SER A 10 17.75 -8.59 12.25
C SER A 10 16.78 -8.25 11.12
N SER A 11 17.29 -8.16 9.89
CA SER A 11 16.48 -7.93 8.69
C SER A 11 15.53 -9.09 8.41
N LEU A 12 15.99 -10.34 8.56
CA LEU A 12 15.15 -11.52 8.40
C LEU A 12 14.02 -11.57 9.45
N ARG A 13 14.32 -11.25 10.71
CA ARG A 13 13.30 -11.13 11.77
C ARG A 13 12.29 -10.02 11.49
N LEU A 14 12.74 -8.89 10.95
CA LEU A 14 11.86 -7.80 10.56
C LEU A 14 10.94 -8.21 9.41
N GLN A 15 11.46 -8.95 8.44
CA GLN A 15 10.66 -9.49 7.34
C GLN A 15 9.59 -10.45 7.86
N LYS A 16 9.98 -11.44 8.68
CA LYS A 16 9.03 -12.37 9.33
C LYS A 16 7.95 -11.62 10.12
N ALA A 17 8.31 -10.56 10.84
CA ALA A 17 7.34 -9.76 11.59
C ALA A 17 6.30 -9.09 10.68
N LYS A 18 6.72 -8.53 9.53
CA LYS A 18 5.80 -7.94 8.54
C LYS A 18 4.85 -9.00 8.00
N ASP A 19 5.38 -10.16 7.63
CA ASP A 19 4.59 -11.26 7.06
C ASP A 19 3.52 -11.73 8.07
N LEU A 20 3.89 -11.91 9.35
CA LEU A 20 2.95 -12.28 10.41
C LEU A 20 1.89 -11.20 10.68
N LEU A 21 2.27 -9.92 10.61
CA LEU A 21 1.32 -8.81 10.80
C LEU A 21 0.22 -8.78 9.73
N LEU A 22 0.56 -9.17 8.50
CA LEU A 22 -0.34 -9.13 7.34
C LEU A 22 -1.12 -10.43 7.12
N SER A 23 -0.53 -11.58 7.45
CA SER A 23 -1.12 -12.90 7.16
C SER A 23 -1.87 -13.53 8.33
N THR A 24 -1.69 -13.02 9.56
CA THR A 24 -2.24 -13.64 10.77
C THR A 24 -2.95 -12.65 11.69
N ASN A 25 -3.83 -13.18 12.55
CA ASN A 25 -4.51 -12.45 13.61
C ASN A 25 -3.76 -12.47 14.95
N LEU A 26 -2.48 -12.86 14.97
CA LEU A 26 -1.69 -12.90 16.21
C LEU A 26 -1.61 -11.52 16.87
N THR A 27 -1.56 -11.48 18.19
CA THR A 27 -1.38 -10.20 18.89
C THR A 27 0.04 -9.68 18.62
N ILE A 28 0.23 -8.36 18.73
CA ILE A 28 1.55 -7.73 18.56
C ILE A 28 2.57 -8.33 19.55
N ARG A 29 2.11 -8.73 20.73
CA ARG A 29 2.92 -9.42 21.74
C ARG A 29 3.39 -10.79 21.25
N ASP A 30 2.46 -11.61 20.77
CA ASP A 30 2.79 -12.98 20.32
C ASP A 30 3.72 -12.96 19.11
N ILE A 31 3.54 -11.99 18.20
CA ILE A 31 4.46 -11.76 17.08
C ILE A 31 5.86 -11.41 17.60
N GLY A 32 5.97 -10.56 18.63
CA GLY A 32 7.25 -10.22 19.26
C GLY A 32 7.98 -11.45 19.82
N THR A 33 7.24 -12.36 20.45
CA THR A 33 7.76 -13.63 20.96
C THR A 33 8.21 -14.55 19.81
N GLU A 34 7.41 -14.67 18.75
CA GLU A 34 7.67 -15.53 17.57
C GLU A 34 8.92 -15.14 16.76
N ILE A 35 9.34 -13.87 16.85
CA ILE A 35 10.59 -13.37 16.25
C ILE A 35 11.77 -13.30 17.23
N GLY A 36 11.57 -13.74 18.48
CA GLY A 36 12.59 -13.82 19.51
C GLY A 36 12.96 -12.46 20.14
N LYS A 37 12.02 -11.54 20.30
CA LYS A 37 12.23 -10.28 21.05
C LYS A 37 11.83 -10.46 22.51
N GLN A 38 12.66 -9.91 23.40
CA GLN A 38 12.49 -10.03 24.85
C GLN A 38 11.32 -9.18 25.38
N SER A 39 10.96 -8.08 24.71
CA SER A 39 9.86 -7.22 25.14
C SER A 39 9.09 -6.63 23.96
N LEU A 40 7.80 -6.38 24.20
CA LEU A 40 6.90 -5.72 23.27
C LEU A 40 7.38 -4.29 22.94
N GLY A 41 7.86 -3.55 23.94
CA GLY A 41 8.37 -2.19 23.77
C GLY A 41 9.57 -2.15 22.83
N THR A 42 10.58 -3.00 23.07
CA THR A 42 11.76 -3.09 22.20
C THR A 42 11.39 -3.48 20.77
N PHE A 43 10.47 -4.43 20.60
CA PHE A 43 9.97 -4.79 19.27
C PHE A 43 9.30 -3.59 18.58
N THR A 44 8.36 -2.93 19.27
CA THR A 44 7.57 -1.82 18.71
C THR A 44 8.47 -0.66 18.29
N THR A 45 9.41 -0.25 19.14
CA THR A 45 10.38 0.81 18.82
C THR A 45 11.21 0.43 17.60
N ARG A 46 11.85 -0.74 17.60
CA ARG A 46 12.72 -1.16 16.49
C ARG A 46 11.97 -1.37 15.18
N PHE A 47 10.74 -1.88 15.25
CA PHE A 47 9.89 -2.02 14.08
C PHE A 47 9.56 -0.64 13.50
N THR A 48 9.11 0.29 14.35
CA THR A 48 8.75 1.65 13.93
C THR A 48 9.94 2.40 13.36
N GLU A 49 11.12 2.31 13.97
CA GLU A 49 12.37 2.90 13.44
C GLU A 49 12.73 2.39 12.04
N LYS A 50 12.40 1.12 11.72
CA LYS A 50 12.77 0.49 10.44
C LYS A 50 11.69 0.56 9.37
N VAL A 51 10.43 0.66 9.77
CA VAL A 51 9.26 0.62 8.86
C VAL A 51 8.60 2.01 8.73
N GLY A 52 8.82 2.91 9.68
CA GLY A 52 8.27 4.26 9.70
C GLY A 52 6.88 4.37 10.35
N VAL A 53 6.20 3.25 10.60
CA VAL A 53 4.88 3.19 11.24
C VAL A 53 4.86 2.11 12.33
N THR A 54 3.92 2.24 13.27
CA THR A 54 3.77 1.24 14.33
C THR A 54 3.28 -0.11 13.78
N PRO A 55 3.55 -1.24 14.45
CA PRO A 55 3.05 -2.56 14.02
C PRO A 55 1.53 -2.61 13.83
N SER A 56 0.78 -1.94 14.70
CA SER A 56 -0.68 -1.86 14.63
C SER A 56 -1.15 -1.08 13.39
N GLN A 57 -0.55 0.09 13.13
CA GLN A 57 -0.83 0.86 11.92
C GLN A 57 -0.45 0.09 10.65
N PHE A 58 0.68 -0.63 10.68
CA PHE A 58 1.12 -1.46 9.56
C PHE A 58 0.11 -2.58 9.23
N ARG A 59 -0.47 -3.23 10.25
CA ARG A 59 -1.54 -4.21 10.03
C ARG A 59 -2.78 -3.57 9.41
N ASN A 60 -3.17 -2.39 9.90
CA ASN A 60 -4.38 -1.71 9.44
C ASN A 60 -4.22 -1.04 8.05
N SER A 61 -3.00 -0.87 7.55
CA SER A 61 -2.75 -0.22 6.25
C SER A 61 -3.30 -1.03 5.08
N MET A 62 -3.28 -2.37 5.18
CA MET A 62 -3.83 -3.26 4.15
C MET A 62 -5.34 -3.02 3.97
N MET A 63 -6.08 -2.92 5.07
CA MET A 63 -7.53 -2.64 5.04
C MET A 63 -7.81 -1.25 4.46
N GLN A 64 -7.01 -0.24 4.82
CA GLN A 64 -7.17 1.10 4.28
C GLN A 64 -6.88 1.16 2.77
N ALA A 65 -5.87 0.42 2.30
CA ALA A 65 -5.55 0.31 0.89
C ALA A 65 -6.67 -0.39 0.11
N ASP A 66 -7.22 -1.49 0.65
CA ASP A 66 -8.36 -2.21 0.05
C ASP A 66 -9.60 -1.31 -0.06
N ASN A 67 -9.96 -0.63 1.03
CA ASN A 67 -11.10 0.30 1.04
C ASN A 67 -10.93 1.43 0.03
N ARG A 68 -9.72 2.00 -0.06
CA ARG A 68 -9.42 3.05 -1.04
C ARG A 68 -9.52 2.52 -2.47
N LEU A 69 -9.00 1.32 -2.74
CA LEU A 69 -9.10 0.71 -4.06
C LEU A 69 -10.55 0.48 -4.46
N ARG A 70 -11.40 -0.03 -3.56
CA ARG A 70 -12.84 -0.20 -3.79
C ARG A 70 -13.53 1.13 -4.13
N SER A 71 -13.26 2.18 -3.34
CA SER A 71 -13.83 3.51 -3.63
C SER A 71 -13.39 4.09 -4.98
N LEU A 72 -12.20 3.75 -5.46
CA LEU A 72 -11.74 4.15 -6.79
C LEU A 72 -12.45 3.35 -7.88
N GLN A 73 -12.75 2.08 -7.63
CA GLN A 73 -13.50 1.23 -8.56
C GLN A 73 -14.95 1.73 -8.74
N GLU A 74 -15.61 2.14 -7.65
CA GLU A 74 -16.97 2.73 -7.69
C GLU A 74 -17.04 4.00 -8.56
N LEU A 75 -15.95 4.75 -8.67
CA LEU A 75 -15.86 5.93 -9.53
C LEU A 75 -15.55 5.58 -10.99
N THR A 76 -14.83 4.47 -11.25
CA THR A 76 -14.51 4.06 -12.62
C THR A 76 -15.69 3.51 -13.40
N ASP A 77 -16.75 3.04 -12.72
CA ASP A 77 -17.99 2.59 -13.37
C ASP A 77 -18.66 3.72 -14.19
N TRP A 78 -18.43 4.98 -13.81
CA TRP A 78 -18.87 6.16 -14.55
C TRP A 78 -18.11 6.39 -15.87
N CYS A 79 -16.86 5.92 -15.94
CA CYS A 79 -16.04 6.05 -17.14
C CYS A 79 -16.53 5.09 -18.25
N GLU A 80 -17.03 3.91 -17.87
CA GLU A 80 -17.63 2.94 -18.81
C GLU A 80 -18.97 3.47 -19.37
N LEU A 81 -19.83 4.05 -18.53
CA LEU A 81 -21.10 4.63 -18.96
C LEU A 81 -20.94 5.93 -19.76
N TYR A 82 -19.93 6.76 -19.47
CA TYR A 82 -19.63 7.95 -20.27
C TYR A 82 -19.01 7.60 -21.63
N PHE A 83 -18.15 6.58 -21.70
CA PHE A 83 -17.56 6.14 -22.97
C PHE A 83 -18.59 5.44 -23.88
N LEU A 84 -19.51 4.66 -23.31
CA LEU A 84 -20.62 4.04 -24.05
C LEU A 84 -21.71 5.04 -24.46
N SER A 85 -21.99 6.07 -23.65
CA SER A 85 -22.92 7.14 -24.04
C SER A 85 -22.34 8.03 -25.14
N ASN A 86 -21.02 8.27 -25.14
CA ASN A 86 -20.34 8.97 -26.22
C ASN A 86 -20.07 8.12 -27.47
N GLN A 87 -20.18 6.80 -27.41
CA GLN A 87 -20.06 5.94 -28.61
C GLN A 87 -21.32 5.98 -29.50
N TYR A 88 -22.46 6.43 -28.97
CA TYR A 88 -23.68 6.73 -29.75
C TYR A 88 -23.89 8.23 -30.02
N ALA A 89 -23.13 9.11 -29.36
CA ALA A 89 -22.99 10.50 -29.78
C ALA A 89 -22.00 10.59 -30.94
N SER A 90 -22.43 10.09 -32.11
CA SER A 90 -21.85 10.42 -33.40
C SER A 90 -22.01 11.93 -33.65
N ILE A 91 -21.16 12.76 -33.03
CA ILE A 91 -20.87 14.10 -33.52
C ILE A 91 -19.89 13.94 -34.67
N ALA A 92 -20.44 13.66 -35.85
CA ALA A 92 -19.86 14.10 -37.10
C ALA A 92 -19.88 15.64 -37.11
N GLY A 93 -18.98 16.24 -36.33
CA GLY A 93 -18.77 17.66 -36.22
C GLY A 93 -17.27 17.87 -36.18
N THR A 94 -16.73 18.35 -37.29
CA THR A 94 -15.31 18.63 -37.50
C THR A 94 -14.77 19.50 -36.38
N VAL A 95 -13.81 19.00 -35.58
CA VAL A 95 -13.06 19.85 -34.64
C VAL A 95 -12.04 20.62 -35.47
N GLN A 96 -12.41 21.83 -35.91
CA GLN A 96 -11.49 22.75 -36.56
C GLN A 96 -10.54 23.32 -35.50
N GLY A 97 -9.41 22.65 -35.31
CA GLY A 97 -8.28 23.18 -34.55
C GLY A 97 -7.63 24.32 -35.33
N ALA A 98 -8.04 25.56 -35.05
CA ALA A 98 -7.29 26.74 -35.48
C ALA A 98 -5.96 26.78 -34.72
N PHE A 99 -4.91 26.26 -35.34
CA PHE A 99 -3.52 26.48 -34.92
C PHE A 99 -3.17 27.95 -35.19
N LEU A 100 -3.43 28.83 -34.21
CA LEU A 100 -2.92 30.20 -34.24
C LEU A 100 -1.43 30.16 -33.89
N SER A 101 -0.63 30.16 -34.95
CA SER A 101 0.78 30.55 -34.89
C SER A 101 0.86 32.02 -34.46
N LYS A 102 1.64 32.32 -33.42
CA LYS A 102 2.17 33.66 -33.21
C LYS A 102 3.70 33.59 -33.10
N VAL A 103 4.27 34.41 -33.98
CA VAL A 103 5.65 34.87 -34.15
C VAL A 103 6.33 35.20 -32.83
#